data_AF-A0A3A9A0U5-F1
#
_entry.id   AF-A0A3A9A0U5-F1
#
_cell.length_a   1.000
_cell.length_b   1.000
_cell.length_c   1.000
_cell.angle_alpha   90.00
_cell.angle_beta   90.00
_cell.angle_gamma   90.00
#
_symmetry.space_group_name_H-M   'P 1'
#
loop_
_entity.id
_entity.type
_entity.pdbx_description
1 polymer ?
#
loop_
_entity_poly.entity_id
_entity_poly.type
_entity_poly.pdbx_seq_one_letter_code
_entity_poly.pdbx_strand_id
1 'polypeptide(L)'
;MSLTSAEIKRLIKKCAADGQRYRPREFDDYIRRESGGTFTKGQLAGVIGQLKSTGELICVERGIYQAGDREDDRTMASGDGLHGDSTFAQEIGQCLMQTIARLSQVVENTNVMEMNQAEFGLLSEIKRLKEELVQIAERCR
;
A
#
# COMPACT_ATOMS: atom_id res chain seq x y z
N MET A 1 31.70 -3.00 3.53
CA MET A 1 31.34 -2.83 2.10
C MET A 1 29.85 -2.48 2.00
N SER A 2 29.46 -1.68 1.01
CA SER A 2 28.04 -1.41 0.76
C SER A 2 27.43 -2.58 0.01
N LEU A 3 26.26 -3.04 0.44
CA LEU A 3 25.54 -4.10 -0.25
C LEU A 3 24.88 -3.56 -1.52
N THR A 4 24.85 -4.41 -2.55
CA THR A 4 24.08 -4.20 -3.77
C THR A 4 22.62 -4.62 -3.57
N SER A 5 21.72 -4.11 -4.40
CA SER A 5 20.31 -4.50 -4.37
C SER A 5 20.11 -6.00 -4.62
N ALA A 6 20.97 -6.63 -5.42
CA ALA A 6 20.94 -8.07 -5.68
C ALA A 6 21.28 -8.90 -4.42
N GLU A 7 22.28 -8.47 -3.64
CA GLU A 7 22.65 -9.12 -2.38
C GLU A 7 21.56 -8.97 -1.33
N ILE A 8 21.00 -7.76 -1.19
CA ILE A 8 19.86 -7.48 -0.30
C ILE A 8 18.68 -8.38 -0.68
N LYS A 9 18.36 -8.48 -1.98
CA LYS A 9 17.29 -9.34 -2.48
C LYS A 9 17.50 -10.80 -2.09
N ARG A 10 18.72 -11.33 -2.29
CA ARG A 10 19.08 -12.70 -1.93
C ARG A 10 18.90 -12.96 -0.44
N LEU A 11 19.30 -12.02 0.41
CA LEU A 11 19.21 -12.13 1.86
C LEU A 11 17.76 -12.07 2.36
N ILE A 12 16.92 -11.19 1.78
CA ILE A 12 15.49 -11.14 2.11
C ILE A 12 14.79 -12.45 1.74
N LYS A 13 15.07 -13.00 0.55
CA LYS A 13 14.54 -14.30 0.15
C LYS A 13 14.98 -15.42 1.10
N LYS A 14 16.24 -15.42 1.51
CA LYS A 14 16.77 -16.39 2.49
C LYS A 14 16.06 -16.25 3.85
N CYS A 15 15.78 -15.02 4.30
CA CYS A 15 15.06 -14.74 5.54
C CYS A 15 13.62 -15.26 5.48
N ALA A 16 12.89 -14.95 4.41
CA ALA A 16 11.48 -15.33 4.26
C ALA A 16 11.25 -16.81 3.90
N ALA A 17 12.30 -17.58 3.64
CA ALA A 17 12.22 -18.95 3.13
C ALA A 17 11.59 -19.95 4.10
N ASP A 18 11.53 -19.63 5.40
CA ASP A 18 10.89 -20.46 6.42
C ASP A 18 9.35 -20.31 6.47
N GLY A 19 8.80 -19.50 5.55
CA GLY A 19 7.37 -19.26 5.46
C GLY A 19 6.82 -18.39 6.59
N GLN A 20 7.67 -17.83 7.46
CA GLN A 20 7.24 -16.95 8.54
C GLN A 20 6.91 -15.55 8.01
N ARG A 21 6.30 -14.75 8.89
CA ARG A 21 5.92 -13.37 8.62
C ARG A 21 6.96 -12.42 9.18
N TYR A 22 7.36 -11.45 8.37
CA TYR A 22 8.45 -10.53 8.66
C TYR A 22 8.07 -9.08 8.40
N ARG A 23 8.52 -8.21 9.28
CA ARG A 23 8.47 -6.75 9.15
C ARG A 23 9.77 -6.25 8.52
N PRO A 24 9.78 -5.05 7.91
CA PRO A 24 10.99 -4.44 7.36
C PRO A 24 12.17 -4.37 8.34
N ARG A 25 11.89 -4.16 9.63
CA ARG A 25 12.93 -4.14 10.67
C ARG A 25 13.60 -5.50 10.84
N GLU A 26 12.83 -6.58 10.76
CA GLU A 26 13.35 -7.94 10.91
C GLU A 26 14.22 -8.33 9.72
N PHE A 27 13.87 -7.87 8.51
CA PHE A 27 14.77 -7.96 7.36
C PHE A 27 16.05 -7.14 7.54
N ASP A 28 15.96 -5.90 8.03
CA ASP A 28 17.14 -5.05 8.32
C ASP A 28 18.09 -5.74 9.31
N ASP A 29 17.54 -6.23 10.43
CA ASP A 29 18.28 -6.93 11.48
C ASP A 29 18.94 -8.21 10.93
N TYR A 30 18.21 -9.01 10.13
CA TYR A 30 18.73 -10.22 9.50
C TYR A 30 19.88 -9.93 8.54
N ILE A 31 19.73 -8.94 7.64
CA ILE A 31 20.75 -8.58 6.65
C ILE A 31 22.02 -8.09 7.34
N ARG A 32 21.89 -7.24 8.37
CA ARG A 32 23.02 -6.75 9.16
C ARG A 32 23.76 -7.89 9.85
N ARG A 33 23.02 -8.83 10.44
CA ARG A 33 23.59 -10.01 11.12
C ARG A 33 24.34 -10.94 10.16
N GLU A 34 23.76 -11.22 8.99
CA GLU A 34 24.32 -12.20 8.04
C GLU A 34 25.47 -11.67 7.18
N SER A 35 25.44 -10.38 6.82
CA SER A 35 26.39 -9.82 5.85
C SER A 35 27.43 -8.89 6.45
N GLY A 36 27.15 -8.27 7.62
CA GLY A 36 27.95 -7.17 8.16
C GLY A 36 28.04 -5.94 7.23
N GLY A 37 27.28 -5.92 6.13
CA GLY A 37 27.31 -4.88 5.12
C GLY A 37 26.40 -3.70 5.47
N THR A 38 26.68 -2.55 4.85
CA THR A 38 25.88 -1.33 5.03
C THR A 38 24.93 -1.14 3.86
N PHE A 39 23.73 -0.65 4.14
CA PHE A 39 22.72 -0.27 3.15
C PHE A 39 21.80 0.79 3.76
N THR A 40 21.08 1.51 2.92
CA THR A 40 20.12 2.54 3.34
C THR A 40 18.71 1.98 3.50
N LYS A 41 17.88 2.64 4.31
CA LYS A 41 16.46 2.30 4.44
C LYS A 41 15.73 2.38 3.09
N GLY A 42 16.12 3.33 2.24
CA GLY A 42 15.56 3.47 0.88
C GLY A 42 15.88 2.28 -0.01
N GLN A 43 17.11 1.76 0.04
CA GLN A 43 17.48 0.53 -0.68
C GLN A 43 16.68 -0.68 -0.21
N LEU A 44 16.51 -0.85 1.11
CA LEU A 44 15.70 -1.93 1.66
C LEU A 44 14.23 -1.83 1.20
N ALA A 45 13.63 -0.64 1.31
CA ALA A 45 12.26 -0.40 0.87
C ALA A 45 12.09 -0.65 -0.63
N GLY A 46 13.06 -0.20 -1.45
CA GLY A 46 13.07 -0.43 -2.89
C GLY A 46 13.13 -1.91 -3.24
N VAL A 47 13.97 -2.69 -2.57
CA VAL A 47 14.07 -4.14 -2.82
C VAL A 47 12.83 -4.89 -2.35
N ILE A 48 12.24 -4.53 -1.21
CA ILE A 48 10.95 -5.08 -0.77
C ILE A 48 9.87 -4.79 -1.82
N GLY A 49 9.80 -3.55 -2.33
CA GLY A 49 8.88 -3.17 -3.40
C GLY A 49 9.07 -4.00 -4.68
N GLN A 50 10.31 -4.20 -5.10
CA GLN A 50 10.64 -5.06 -6.25
C GLN A 50 10.18 -6.51 -6.01
N LEU A 51 10.48 -7.09 -4.85
CA LEU A 51 10.06 -8.45 -4.50
C LEU A 51 8.54 -8.62 -4.44
N LYS A 52 7.81 -7.58 -4.03
CA LYS A 52 6.35 -7.55 -4.10
C LYS A 52 5.85 -7.53 -5.54
N SER A 53 6.39 -6.63 -6.38
CA SER A 53 5.98 -6.52 -7.78
C SER A 53 6.21 -7.82 -8.56
N THR A 54 7.19 -8.61 -8.13
CA THR A 54 7.49 -9.90 -8.71
C THR A 54 6.68 -11.05 -8.09
N GLY A 55 5.94 -10.84 -7.01
CA GLY A 55 5.24 -11.90 -6.28
C GLY A 55 6.17 -12.82 -5.49
N GLU A 56 7.46 -12.50 -5.36
CA GLU A 56 8.41 -13.24 -4.52
C GLU A 56 8.20 -12.95 -3.01
N LEU A 57 7.57 -11.81 -2.70
CA LEU A 57 7.03 -11.49 -1.38
C LEU A 57 5.57 -11.06 -1.52
N ILE A 58 4.73 -11.53 -0.59
CA ILE A 58 3.36 -11.06 -0.44
C ILE A 58 3.25 -10.18 0.80
N CYS A 59 2.39 -9.15 0.72
CA CYS A 59 2.07 -8.30 1.87
C CYS A 59 0.78 -8.84 2.50
N VAL A 60 0.93 -9.55 3.62
CA VAL A 60 -0.20 -10.19 4.32
C VAL A 60 -0.99 -9.15 5.11
N GLU A 61 -0.27 -8.21 5.74
CA GLU A 61 -0.83 -7.06 6.44
C GLU A 61 0.10 -5.86 6.22
N ARG A 62 -0.35 -4.64 6.57
CA ARG A 62 0.45 -3.43 6.38
C ARG A 62 1.80 -3.55 7.11
N GLY A 63 2.88 -3.64 6.33
CA GLY A 63 4.24 -3.76 6.85
C GLY A 63 4.59 -5.16 7.38
N ILE A 64 3.81 -6.18 7.03
CA ILE A 64 4.08 -7.59 7.31
C ILE A 64 4.14 -8.35 5.98
N TYR A 65 5.25 -9.03 5.75
CA TYR A 65 5.58 -9.71 4.51
C TYR A 65 5.85 -11.19 4.75
N GLN A 66 5.53 -12.01 3.77
CA GLN A 66 5.82 -13.44 3.76
C GLN A 66 6.37 -13.82 2.38
N ALA A 67 7.11 -14.93 2.28
CA ALA A 67 7.47 -15.50 0.99
C ALA A 67 6.20 -15.70 0.14
N GLY A 68 6.26 -15.25 -1.11
CA GLY A 68 5.20 -15.53 -2.08
C GLY A 68 5.49 -16.81 -2.83
N ASP A 69 4.43 -17.52 -3.18
CA ASP A 69 4.48 -18.70 -4.04
C ASP A 69 4.68 -18.25 -5.49
N ARG A 70 5.93 -18.03 -5.89
CA ARG A 70 6.22 -17.99 -7.32
C ARG A 70 6.19 -19.42 -7.85
N GLU A 71 5.11 -19.78 -8.53
CA GLU A 71 5.23 -20.67 -9.68
C GLU A 71 6.12 -19.96 -10.71
N ASP A 72 7.20 -20.62 -11.11
CA ASP A 72 8.00 -20.22 -12.26
C ASP A 72 7.12 -20.26 -13.52
N ASP A 73 6.43 -19.16 -13.84
CA ASP A 73 6.03 -18.94 -15.22
C ASP A 73 6.04 -17.46 -15.62
N ARG A 74 6.47 -17.28 -16.85
CA ARG A 74 6.67 -15.99 -17.52
C ARG A 74 5.31 -15.38 -17.84
N THR A 75 5.37 -14.07 -18.14
CA THR A 75 4.34 -13.26 -18.82
C THR A 75 3.33 -12.59 -17.90
N MET A 76 3.54 -11.30 -17.61
CA MET A 76 2.83 -10.20 -18.27
C MET A 76 3.35 -8.86 -17.72
N ALA A 77 3.37 -7.90 -18.62
CA ALA A 77 4.10 -6.64 -18.59
C ALA A 77 3.40 -5.51 -17.82
N SER A 78 4.21 -4.44 -17.64
CA SER A 78 3.81 -3.02 -17.51
C SER A 78 3.27 -2.60 -16.14
N GLY A 79 3.67 -1.49 -15.53
CA GLY A 79 4.46 -0.34 -15.96
C GLY A 79 4.28 0.78 -14.93
N ASP A 80 5.22 1.72 -14.91
CA ASP A 80 5.23 3.01 -14.18
C ASP A 80 5.13 3.00 -12.64
N GLY A 81 5.87 3.80 -11.89
CA GLY A 81 6.83 4.84 -12.25
C GLY A 81 7.59 5.24 -11.00
N LEU A 82 8.88 5.53 -11.18
CA LEU A 82 9.66 6.35 -10.26
C LEU A 82 8.96 7.70 -10.15
N HIS A 83 8.34 8.06 -9.03
CA HIS A 83 8.17 9.46 -8.59
C HIS A 83 8.14 9.49 -7.06
N GLY A 84 8.96 10.38 -6.49
CA GLY A 84 9.19 10.54 -5.06
C GLY A 84 8.09 11.31 -4.32
N ASP A 85 6.82 11.03 -4.64
CA ASP A 85 5.70 11.39 -3.79
C ASP A 85 5.22 10.15 -3.05
N SER A 86 4.78 10.32 -1.81
CA SER A 86 4.33 9.21 -0.96
C SER A 86 3.19 8.46 -1.67
N THR A 87 3.49 7.29 -2.25
CA THR A 87 2.50 6.41 -2.92
C THR A 87 1.27 6.15 -2.04
N PHE A 88 1.46 6.14 -0.72
CA PHE A 88 0.40 6.08 0.28
C PHE A 88 -0.57 7.28 0.24
N ALA A 89 -0.06 8.50 0.11
CA ALA A 89 -0.89 9.70 0.06
C ALA A 89 -1.69 9.75 -1.24
N GLN A 90 -1.09 9.37 -2.37
CA GLN A 90 -1.78 9.28 -3.65
C GLN A 90 -2.86 8.18 -3.66
N GLU A 91 -2.56 6.98 -3.17
CA GLU A 91 -3.54 5.88 -3.07
C GLU A 91 -4.72 6.24 -2.16
N ILE A 92 -4.46 6.85 -0.99
CA ILE A 92 -5.52 7.33 -0.09
C ILE A 92 -6.32 8.46 -0.75
N GLY A 93 -5.65 9.45 -1.34
CA GLY A 93 -6.31 10.56 -2.02
C GLY A 93 -7.24 10.06 -3.13
N GLN A 94 -6.80 9.09 -3.94
CA GLN A 94 -7.63 8.48 -4.98
C GLN A 94 -8.83 7.71 -4.40
N CYS A 95 -8.63 6.92 -3.35
CA CYS A 95 -9.71 6.20 -2.68
C CYS A 95 -10.77 7.14 -2.08
N LEU A 96 -10.32 8.22 -1.43
CA LEU A 96 -11.21 9.25 -0.86
C LEU A 96 -12.01 9.95 -1.96
N MET A 97 -11.36 10.34 -3.07
CA MET A 97 -12.04 10.97 -4.21
C MET A 97 -13.11 10.05 -4.82
N GLN A 98 -12.82 8.76 -5.00
CA GLN A 98 -13.80 7.79 -5.49
C GLN A 98 -14.98 7.62 -4.53
N THR A 99 -14.70 7.60 -3.22
CA THR A 99 -15.75 7.50 -2.19
C THR A 99 -16.64 8.74 -2.18
N ILE A 100 -16.07 9.94 -2.30
CA ILE A 100 -16.81 11.21 -2.41
C ILE A 100 -17.71 11.22 -3.66
N ALA A 101 -17.21 10.75 -4.79
CA ALA A 101 -17.98 10.67 -6.03
C ALA A 101 -19.18 9.72 -5.88
N ARG A 102 -18.97 8.53 -5.30
CA ARG A 102 -20.04 7.57 -5.02
C ARG A 102 -21.08 8.12 -4.05
N LEU A 103 -20.65 8.74 -2.94
CA LEU A 103 -21.57 9.35 -1.98
C LEU A 103 -22.40 10.46 -2.63
N SER A 104 -21.80 11.28 -3.50
CA SER A 104 -22.51 12.33 -4.22
C SER A 104 -23.56 11.75 -5.18
N GLN A 105 -23.20 10.68 -5.90
CA GLN A 105 -24.12 9.99 -6.80
C GLN A 105 -25.31 9.37 -6.07
N VAL A 106 -25.11 8.78 -4.88
CA VAL A 106 -26.20 8.25 -4.06
C VAL A 106 -27.13 9.37 -3.59
N VAL A 107 -26.58 10.50 -3.13
CA VAL A 107 -27.37 11.67 -2.72
C VAL A 107 -28.16 12.26 -3.89
N GLU A 108 -27.55 12.37 -5.06
CA GLU A 108 -28.21 12.91 -6.29
C GLU A 108 -29.31 11.99 -6.80
N ASN A 109 -29.12 10.68 -6.72
CA ASN A 109 -30.11 9.68 -7.13
C ASN A 109 -31.23 9.46 -6.10
N THR A 110 -31.08 10.00 -4.88
CA THR A 110 -32.10 9.84 -3.84
C THR A 110 -33.24 10.82 -4.07
N ASN A 111 -34.46 10.30 -4.24
CA ASN A 111 -35.66 11.12 -4.31
C ASN A 111 -35.98 11.67 -2.91
N VAL A 112 -35.62 12.94 -2.68
CA VAL A 112 -35.79 13.64 -1.40
C VAL A 112 -37.25 13.62 -0.90
N MET A 113 -38.21 13.47 -1.81
CA MET A 113 -39.65 13.42 -1.50
C MET A 113 -40.11 12.08 -0.91
N GLU A 114 -39.29 11.03 -1.00
CA GLU A 114 -39.61 9.69 -0.48
C GLU A 114 -38.85 9.37 0.82
N MET A 115 -38.07 10.33 1.33
CA MET A 115 -37.24 10.13 2.52
C MET A 115 -38.03 10.31 3.81
N ASN A 116 -37.86 9.38 4.75
CA ASN A 116 -38.35 9.50 6.11
C ASN A 116 -37.42 10.39 6.99
N GLN A 117 -37.87 10.74 8.19
CA GLN A 117 -37.13 11.64 9.09
C GLN A 117 -35.76 11.09 9.52
N ALA A 118 -35.61 9.76 9.64
CA ALA A 118 -34.33 9.12 9.97
C ALA A 118 -33.36 9.19 8.77
N GLU A 119 -33.86 8.99 7.55
CA GLU A 119 -33.10 9.11 6.31
C GLU A 119 -32.64 10.56 6.06
N PHE A 120 -33.44 11.55 6.45
CA PHE A 120 -33.03 12.96 6.44
C PHE A 120 -31.89 13.26 7.44
N GLY A 121 -31.91 12.61 8.61
CA GLY A 121 -30.80 12.67 9.56
C GLY A 121 -29.52 12.10 8.95
N LEU A 122 -29.61 10.91 8.34
CA LEU A 122 -28.51 10.25 7.64
C LEU A 122 -27.95 11.10 6.50
N LEU A 123 -28.80 11.81 5.75
CA LEU A 123 -28.35 12.72 4.68
C LEU A 123 -27.44 13.84 5.22
N SER A 124 -27.76 14.38 6.39
CA SER A 124 -26.99 15.44 7.03
C SER A 124 -25.64 14.92 7.51
N GLU A 125 -25.61 13.72 8.07
CA GLU A 125 -24.37 13.04 8.48
C GLU A 125 -23.48 12.69 7.28
N ILE A 126 -24.06 12.22 6.17
CA ILE A 126 -23.33 11.93 4.92
C ILE A 126 -22.73 13.20 4.33
N LYS A 127 -23.44 14.33 4.36
CA LYS A 127 -22.90 15.62 3.90
C LYS A 127 -21.70 16.05 4.72
N ARG A 128 -21.79 15.95 6.05
CA ARG A 128 -20.67 16.26 6.95
C ARG A 128 -19.48 15.32 6.72
N LEU A 129 -19.73 14.01 6.58
CA LEU A 129 -18.69 13.04 6.26
C LEU A 129 -18.00 13.37 4.94
N LYS A 130 -18.75 13.77 3.90
CA LYS A 130 -18.18 14.22 2.63
C LYS A 130 -17.22 15.39 2.80
N GLU A 131 -17.57 16.38 3.61
CA GLU A 131 -16.69 17.53 3.90
C GLU A 131 -15.40 17.09 4.62
N GLU A 132 -15.51 16.20 5.62
CA GLU A 132 -14.35 15.63 6.32
C GLU A 132 -13.45 14.83 5.35
N LEU A 133 -14.02 14.03 4.45
CA LEU A 133 -13.27 13.28 3.43
C LEU A 133 -12.56 14.21 2.44
N VAL A 134 -13.18 15.33 2.03
CA VAL A 134 -12.55 16.32 1.14
C VAL A 134 -11.34 16.95 1.82
N GLN A 135 -11.45 17.35 3.08
CA GLN A 135 -10.33 17.92 3.84
C GLN A 135 -9.17 16.94 3.98
N ILE A 136 -9.45 15.65 4.19
CA ILE A 136 -8.41 14.62 4.24
C ILE A 136 -7.78 14.43 2.87
N ALA A 137 -8.58 14.41 1.79
CA ALA A 137 -8.06 14.28 0.43
C ALA A 137 -7.17 15.45 0.01
N GLU A 138 -7.51 16.69 0.41
CA GLU A 138 -6.67 17.88 0.19
C GLU A 138 -5.33 17.80 0.92
N ARG A 139 -5.31 17.20 2.12
CA ARG A 139 -4.07 16.94 2.87
C ARG A 139 -3.22 15.80 2.33
N CYS A 140 -3.79 15.00 1.41
CA CYS A 140 -3.10 13.91 0.73
C CYS A 140 -2.55 14.33 -0.64
N ARG A 141 -2.83 15.56 -1.11
CA ARG A 141 -2.14 16.22 -2.22
C ARG A 141 -0.81 16.81 -1.78
#